data_AF-G0LA31-F1
#
_entry.id   AF-G0LA31-F1
#
_cell.length_a   1.000
_cell.length_b   1.000
_cell.length_c   1.000
_cell.angle_alpha   90.00
_cell.angle_beta   90.00
_cell.angle_gamma   90.00
#
_symmetry.space_group_name_H-M   'P 1'
#
loop_
_entity.id
_entity.type
_entity.pdbx_description
1 polymer ?
#
loop_
_entity_poly.entity_id
_entity_poly.type
_entity_poly.pdbx_seq_one_letter_code
_entity_poly.pdbx_strand_id
1 'polypeptide(L)'
;MKFTMKLLGMGLVVLALMFTSCAKDGEDGMDGAMGPAGTNGIDGTDGTDGADGADGADGADGNANVMASEWVVADFADTWSFSRASVTINDPNITQEVLSTYTILGYFSFDDSYTDIYAIPFTEPLLRSFTMEQKMAVGEYTITEFGNLDTVGTIDPIDGFVRYILIAPAALSGKGGNGHSIKGMQENGVDLSNYYEVMDYLGMDY
;
A
#
# COMPACT_ATOMS: atom_id res chain seq x y z
N MET A 1 29.68 -11.48 -106.96
CA MET A 1 28.31 -11.95 -106.65
C MET A 1 27.60 -10.89 -105.81
N LYS A 2 26.31 -10.66 -106.08
CA LYS A 2 25.42 -9.57 -105.61
C LYS A 2 25.21 -9.65 -104.07
N PHE A 3 24.96 -8.58 -103.29
CA PHE A 3 23.90 -7.56 -103.38
C PHE A 3 24.23 -6.27 -102.57
N THR A 4 23.77 -5.13 -103.07
CA THR A 4 23.81 -3.71 -102.58
C THR A 4 22.77 -3.45 -101.44
N MET A 5 22.77 -2.38 -100.60
CA MET A 5 22.77 -0.93 -100.92
C MET A 5 22.75 -0.01 -99.65
N LYS A 6 23.60 1.06 -99.62
CA LYS A 6 23.51 2.47 -99.08
C LYS A 6 22.96 2.77 -97.65
N LEU A 7 23.60 3.47 -96.67
CA LEU A 7 24.45 4.68 -96.50
C LEU A 7 23.68 5.99 -96.17
N LEU A 8 23.89 6.55 -94.95
CA LEU A 8 23.45 7.89 -94.48
C LEU A 8 24.56 8.51 -93.58
N GLY A 9 24.88 9.80 -93.71
CA GLY A 9 26.14 10.43 -93.25
C GLY A 9 26.08 11.58 -92.21
N MET A 10 27.25 11.80 -91.57
CA MET A 10 27.78 12.89 -90.69
C MET A 10 27.79 14.30 -91.34
N GLY A 11 28.02 15.48 -90.72
CA GLY A 11 28.41 15.97 -89.37
C GLY A 11 29.01 17.42 -89.42
N LEU A 12 28.97 18.17 -88.29
CA LEU A 12 29.86 19.25 -87.72
C LEU A 12 30.08 20.72 -88.27
N VAL A 13 29.71 21.72 -87.41
CA VAL A 13 30.46 22.87 -86.73
C VAL A 13 30.98 24.15 -87.48
N VAL A 14 30.86 25.33 -86.80
CA VAL A 14 31.90 26.39 -86.48
C VAL A 14 31.46 27.89 -86.59
N LEU A 15 31.38 28.59 -85.44
CA LEU A 15 31.97 29.90 -85.00
C LEU A 15 31.76 31.26 -85.73
N ALA A 16 31.32 32.30 -84.99
CA ALA A 16 31.42 33.76 -85.28
C ALA A 16 31.13 34.59 -84.00
N LEU A 17 31.56 35.83 -83.72
CA LEU A 17 32.64 36.77 -84.09
C LEU A 17 32.53 37.93 -83.06
N MET A 18 33.65 38.53 -82.64
CA MET A 18 33.76 39.63 -81.65
C MET A 18 33.95 41.01 -82.31
N PHE A 19 33.45 42.11 -81.72
CA PHE A 19 34.04 43.48 -81.84
C PHE A 19 33.69 44.41 -80.64
N THR A 20 34.75 44.92 -79.99
CA THR A 20 35.04 46.31 -79.51
C THR A 20 34.11 47.07 -78.54
N SER A 21 34.63 47.45 -77.35
CA SER A 21 34.56 48.84 -76.82
C SER A 21 35.35 49.00 -75.50
N CYS A 22 36.19 50.05 -75.46
CA CYS A 22 36.77 50.82 -74.33
C CYS A 22 37.14 50.14 -72.99
N ALA A 23 38.45 50.11 -72.71
CA ALA A 23 39.02 49.85 -71.40
C ALA A 23 38.95 51.08 -70.48
N LYS A 24 38.39 50.91 -69.28
CA LYS A 24 38.66 51.71 -68.09
C LYS A 24 38.79 50.72 -66.94
N ASP A 25 39.92 50.75 -66.26
CA ASP A 25 40.34 49.80 -65.22
C ASP A 25 39.22 49.54 -64.20
N GLY A 26 38.81 48.27 -64.08
CA GLY A 26 37.83 47.79 -63.12
C GLY A 26 38.54 47.26 -61.87
N GLU A 27 38.08 47.74 -60.72
CA GLU A 27 38.55 47.39 -59.37
C GLU A 27 38.47 45.87 -59.12
N ASP A 28 39.44 45.34 -58.36
CA ASP A 28 39.49 43.93 -57.96
C ASP A 28 38.16 43.51 -57.31
N GLY A 29 37.56 42.45 -57.84
CA GLY A 29 36.29 41.92 -57.36
C GLY A 29 36.42 41.42 -55.92
N MET A 30 35.55 41.93 -55.03
CA MET A 30 35.49 41.51 -53.63
C MET A 30 35.20 40.00 -53.51
N ASP A 31 35.93 39.33 -52.60
CA ASP A 31 35.71 37.93 -52.28
C ASP A 31 34.25 37.67 -51.86
N GLY A 32 33.68 36.57 -52.37
CA GLY A 32 32.29 36.19 -52.11
C GLY A 32 32.02 36.01 -50.62
N ALA A 33 30.88 36.51 -50.15
CA ALA A 33 30.48 36.43 -48.75
C ALA A 33 30.42 34.96 -48.27
N MET A 34 30.95 34.72 -47.07
CA MET A 34 30.84 33.44 -46.38
C MET A 34 29.36 33.06 -46.21
N GLY A 35 29.01 31.81 -46.54
CA GLY A 35 27.65 31.30 -46.38
C GLY A 35 27.18 31.35 -44.91
N PRO A 36 25.87 31.50 -44.66
CA PRO A 36 25.34 31.58 -43.30
C PRO A 36 25.61 30.27 -42.53
N ALA A 37 25.87 30.41 -41.22
CA ALA A 37 26.02 29.27 -40.33
C ALA A 37 24.72 28.44 -40.29
N GLY A 38 24.86 27.10 -40.19
CA GLY A 38 23.71 26.20 -40.05
C GLY A 38 22.94 26.48 -38.76
N THR A 39 21.62 26.30 -38.79
CA THR A 39 20.76 26.50 -37.62
C THR A 39 20.99 25.41 -36.58
N ASN A 40 20.95 25.77 -35.31
CA ASN A 40 21.03 24.82 -34.20
C ASN A 40 19.88 23.79 -34.28
N GLY A 41 20.15 22.56 -33.84
CA GLY A 41 19.11 21.54 -33.68
C GLY A 41 18.08 21.95 -32.64
N ILE A 42 16.83 21.52 -32.83
CA ILE A 42 15.76 21.73 -31.86
C ILE A 42 15.96 20.84 -30.63
N ASP A 43 15.79 21.42 -29.45
CA ASP A 43 15.85 20.69 -28.18
C ASP A 43 14.74 19.64 -28.10
N GLY A 44 15.03 18.51 -27.44
CA GLY A 44 14.04 17.46 -27.21
C GLY A 44 12.95 17.95 -26.26
N THR A 45 11.71 17.46 -26.45
CA THR A 45 10.60 17.79 -25.55
C THR A 45 10.73 17.07 -24.22
N ASP A 46 10.41 17.75 -23.12
CA ASP A 46 10.37 17.15 -21.79
C ASP A 46 9.40 15.97 -21.73
N GLY A 47 9.74 14.96 -20.92
CA GLY A 47 8.86 13.81 -20.66
C GLY A 47 7.62 14.23 -19.87
N THR A 48 6.50 13.57 -20.10
CA THR A 48 5.27 13.82 -19.35
C THR A 48 5.39 13.28 -17.93
N ASP A 49 4.92 14.05 -16.95
CA ASP A 49 4.81 13.60 -15.56
C ASP A 49 3.94 12.33 -15.45
N GLY A 50 4.31 11.45 -14.52
CA GLY A 50 3.53 10.24 -14.21
C GLY A 50 2.17 10.60 -13.61
N ALA A 51 1.15 9.80 -13.89
CA ALA A 51 -0.16 9.99 -13.27
C ALA A 51 -0.08 9.73 -11.76
N ASP A 52 -0.79 10.55 -10.98
CA ASP A 52 -0.96 10.35 -9.54
C ASP A 52 -1.57 8.96 -9.26
N GLY A 53 -1.14 8.32 -8.18
CA GLY A 53 -1.73 7.07 -7.71
C GLY A 53 -3.20 7.26 -7.32
N ALA A 54 -4.02 6.23 -7.50
CA ALA A 54 -5.41 6.27 -7.02
C ALA A 54 -5.44 6.42 -5.49
N ASP A 55 -6.35 7.24 -4.98
CA ASP A 55 -6.63 7.34 -3.55
C ASP A 55 -7.01 5.95 -3.00
N GLY A 56 -6.58 5.65 -1.77
CA GLY A 56 -6.99 4.44 -1.07
C GLY A 56 -8.52 4.43 -0.86
N ALA A 57 -9.13 3.25 -0.80
CA ALA A 57 -10.55 3.14 -0.50
C ALA A 57 -10.84 3.69 0.91
N ASP A 58 -11.92 4.47 1.05
CA ASP A 58 -12.43 4.89 2.35
C ASP A 58 -12.76 3.66 3.21
N GLY A 59 -12.38 3.69 4.50
CA GLY A 59 -12.80 2.66 5.45
C GLY A 59 -14.33 2.64 5.60
N ALA A 60 -14.92 1.47 5.84
CA ALA A 60 -16.35 1.34 6.05
C ALA A 60 -16.83 2.29 7.17
N ASP A 61 -18.01 2.90 7.00
CA ASP A 61 -18.64 3.79 7.98
C ASP A 61 -18.88 3.05 9.32
N GLY A 62 -17.86 3.05 10.16
CA GLY A 62 -17.93 2.50 11.51
C GLY A 62 -18.91 3.33 12.34
N ASN A 63 -19.63 2.64 13.22
CA ASN A 63 -20.22 3.26 14.40
C ASN A 63 -19.16 4.20 15.01
N ALA A 64 -19.39 5.53 15.02
CA ALA A 64 -18.33 6.56 15.11
C ALA A 64 -17.44 6.52 16.38
N ASN A 65 -17.64 5.55 17.25
CA ASN A 65 -16.92 5.32 18.48
C ASN A 65 -16.42 3.88 18.65
N VAL A 66 -16.51 3.03 17.64
CA VAL A 66 -16.04 1.64 17.71
C VAL A 66 -15.28 1.30 16.43
N MET A 67 -14.09 0.74 16.61
CA MET A 67 -13.28 0.20 15.52
C MET A 67 -12.93 -1.24 15.89
N ALA A 68 -13.10 -2.20 14.99
CA ALA A 68 -12.47 -3.50 15.16
C ALA A 68 -11.39 -3.69 14.10
N SER A 69 -10.32 -4.38 14.47
CA SER A 69 -9.40 -4.93 13.49
C SER A 69 -10.12 -5.96 12.61
N GLU A 70 -9.52 -6.30 11.49
CA GLU A 70 -9.80 -7.58 10.84
C GLU A 70 -9.35 -8.74 11.76
N TRP A 71 -9.80 -9.96 11.46
CA TRP A 71 -9.17 -11.15 12.00
C TRP A 71 -7.78 -11.31 11.38
N VAL A 72 -6.76 -11.39 12.22
CA VAL A 72 -5.36 -11.54 11.79
C VAL A 72 -4.84 -12.90 12.24
N VAL A 73 -4.08 -13.57 11.38
CA VAL A 73 -3.38 -14.80 11.74
C VAL A 73 -2.36 -14.50 12.84
N ALA A 74 -2.50 -15.17 13.97
CA ALA A 74 -1.51 -15.22 15.02
C ALA A 74 -0.56 -16.39 14.78
N ASP A 75 0.49 -16.14 14.01
CA ASP A 75 1.55 -17.10 13.67
C ASP A 75 2.66 -16.99 14.72
N PHE A 76 2.59 -17.83 15.75
CA PHE A 76 3.59 -17.87 16.80
C PHE A 76 4.81 -18.61 16.29
N ALA A 77 5.99 -18.01 16.44
CA ALA A 77 7.22 -18.68 16.05
C ALA A 77 7.33 -20.05 16.76
N ASP A 78 7.63 -21.10 15.97
CA ASP A 78 7.92 -22.50 16.36
C ASP A 78 9.18 -22.65 17.25
N THR A 79 9.41 -21.68 18.12
CA THR A 79 10.46 -21.71 19.12
C THR A 79 9.90 -22.37 20.37
N TRP A 80 10.47 -23.52 20.72
CA TRP A 80 10.21 -24.23 21.97
C TRP A 80 10.79 -23.39 23.11
N SER A 81 10.06 -22.34 23.48
CA SER A 81 10.44 -21.37 24.50
C SER A 81 10.03 -21.91 25.88
N PHE A 82 10.87 -21.66 26.88
CA PHE A 82 10.66 -22.18 28.22
C PHE A 82 9.44 -21.60 28.94
N SER A 83 8.78 -20.55 28.42
CA SER A 83 7.64 -19.96 29.15
C SER A 83 6.76 -19.00 28.37
N ARG A 84 7.22 -18.46 27.23
CA ARG A 84 6.49 -17.42 26.50
C ARG A 84 6.69 -17.44 25.00
N ALA A 85 5.60 -17.26 24.25
CA ALA A 85 5.59 -16.96 22.82
C ALA A 85 4.70 -15.72 22.57
N SER A 86 5.10 -14.85 21.63
CA SER A 86 4.38 -13.60 21.36
C SER A 86 4.26 -13.35 19.86
N VAL A 87 3.13 -12.80 19.46
CA VAL A 87 2.91 -12.26 18.10
C VAL A 87 2.58 -10.78 18.24
N THR A 88 3.22 -9.95 17.41
CA THR A 88 2.96 -8.52 17.33
C THR A 88 2.35 -8.18 15.98
N ILE A 89 1.20 -7.53 16.04
CA ILE A 89 0.45 -7.01 14.90
C ILE A 89 0.70 -5.51 14.83
N ASN A 90 1.19 -5.06 13.68
CA ASN A 90 1.41 -3.65 13.42
C ASN A 90 0.11 -3.01 12.93
N ASP A 91 -0.40 -2.05 13.69
CA ASP A 91 -1.53 -1.21 13.29
C ASP A 91 -1.26 0.26 13.63
N PRO A 92 -0.98 1.12 12.63
CA PRO A 92 -0.70 2.53 12.86
C PRO A 92 -1.89 3.31 13.44
N ASN A 93 -3.11 2.75 13.41
CA ASN A 93 -4.29 3.36 14.02
C ASN A 93 -4.24 3.30 15.56
N ILE A 94 -3.37 2.47 16.14
CA ILE A 94 -3.13 2.42 17.58
C ILE A 94 -2.26 3.64 17.97
N THR A 95 -2.89 4.79 18.09
CA THR A 95 -2.24 6.04 18.48
C THR A 95 -2.10 6.19 20.00
N GLN A 96 -1.36 7.21 20.45
CA GLN A 96 -1.29 7.53 21.88
C GLN A 96 -2.65 7.93 22.48
N GLU A 97 -3.56 8.49 21.67
CA GLU A 97 -4.93 8.79 22.09
C GLU A 97 -5.71 7.51 22.36
N VAL A 98 -5.59 6.51 21.47
CA VAL A 98 -6.18 5.19 21.66
C VAL A 98 -5.70 4.57 22.98
N LEU A 99 -4.38 4.52 23.21
CA LEU A 99 -3.82 3.94 24.42
C LEU A 99 -4.28 4.60 25.72
N SER A 100 -4.59 5.89 25.69
CA SER A 100 -4.92 6.67 26.89
C SER A 100 -6.41 6.81 27.15
N THR A 101 -7.26 6.59 26.14
CA THR A 101 -8.69 6.90 26.24
C THR A 101 -9.61 5.76 25.84
N TYR A 102 -9.18 4.86 24.94
CA TYR A 102 -10.05 3.80 24.43
C TYR A 102 -10.05 2.60 25.36
N THR A 103 -11.19 1.91 25.39
CA THR A 103 -11.25 0.54 25.91
C THR A 103 -10.86 -0.44 24.81
N ILE A 104 -10.15 -1.51 25.18
CA ILE A 104 -9.77 -2.58 24.26
C ILE A 104 -10.38 -3.89 24.74
N LEU A 105 -11.01 -4.61 23.82
CA LEU A 105 -11.40 -6.00 23.97
C LEU A 105 -10.63 -6.82 22.94
N GLY A 106 -9.93 -7.87 23.35
CA GLY A 106 -9.29 -8.80 22.43
C GLY A 106 -10.00 -10.13 22.43
N TYR A 107 -9.98 -10.79 21.28
CA TYR A 107 -10.61 -12.07 21.03
C TYR A 107 -9.68 -12.96 20.23
N PHE A 108 -9.66 -14.24 20.57
CA PHE A 108 -8.85 -15.26 19.91
C PHE A 108 -9.72 -16.44 19.48
N SER A 109 -9.44 -17.01 18.32
CA SER A 109 -10.00 -18.29 17.88
C SER A 109 -8.89 -19.22 17.42
N PHE A 110 -9.01 -20.51 17.73
CA PHE A 110 -8.04 -21.53 17.32
C PHE A 110 -8.21 -21.98 15.86
N ASP A 111 -9.31 -21.60 15.21
CA ASP A 111 -9.59 -21.94 13.84
C ASP A 111 -10.27 -20.78 13.09
N ASP A 112 -10.34 -20.91 11.77
CA ASP A 112 -10.95 -19.93 10.86
C ASP A 112 -12.45 -20.11 10.68
N SER A 113 -13.07 -21.08 11.39
CA SER A 113 -14.52 -21.22 11.44
C SER A 113 -15.16 -20.30 12.47
N TYR A 114 -14.34 -19.77 13.39
CA TYR A 114 -14.72 -18.81 14.43
C TYR A 114 -15.85 -19.32 15.34
N THR A 115 -16.06 -20.64 15.44
CA THR A 115 -17.14 -21.20 16.27
C THR A 115 -16.85 -21.03 17.75
N ASP A 116 -15.59 -21.17 18.14
CA ASP A 116 -15.11 -21.01 19.51
C ASP A 116 -14.18 -19.79 19.58
N ILE A 117 -14.67 -18.73 20.20
CA ILE A 117 -13.96 -17.46 20.37
C ILE A 117 -13.79 -17.18 21.86
N TYR A 118 -12.57 -16.85 22.26
CA TYR A 118 -12.17 -16.62 23.63
C TYR A 118 -11.79 -15.15 23.81
N ALA A 119 -12.40 -14.48 24.78
CA ALA A 119 -11.96 -13.15 25.17
C ALA A 119 -10.59 -13.21 25.85
N ILE A 120 -9.70 -12.27 25.50
CA ILE A 120 -8.37 -12.15 26.07
C ILE A 120 -8.42 -11.18 27.27
N PRO A 121 -7.90 -11.55 28.45
CA PRO A 121 -7.16 -12.77 28.73
C PRO A 121 -8.04 -14.00 29.01
N PHE A 122 -7.55 -15.17 28.63
CA PHE A 122 -8.12 -16.46 29.02
C PHE A 122 -7.02 -17.46 29.40
N THR A 123 -7.38 -18.47 30.18
CA THR A 123 -6.55 -19.66 30.40
C THR A 123 -7.18 -20.82 29.63
N GLU A 124 -6.37 -21.54 28.83
CA GLU A 124 -6.86 -22.65 28.00
C GLU A 124 -7.55 -23.72 28.88
N PRO A 125 -8.84 -24.02 28.64
CA PRO A 125 -9.66 -24.75 29.60
C PRO A 125 -9.54 -26.27 29.53
N LEU A 126 -8.96 -26.85 28.48
CA LEU A 126 -9.04 -28.30 28.23
C LEU A 126 -7.78 -29.05 28.64
N LEU A 127 -6.60 -28.71 28.10
CA LEU A 127 -5.46 -29.64 28.10
C LEU A 127 -4.06 -29.01 28.10
N ARG A 128 -3.86 -27.75 27.71
CA ARG A 128 -2.53 -27.19 27.42
C ARG A 128 -2.08 -26.07 28.35
N SER A 129 -2.93 -25.70 29.32
CA SER A 129 -2.59 -24.84 30.47
C SER A 129 -1.65 -23.69 30.09
N PHE A 130 -2.07 -22.85 29.15
CA PHE A 130 -1.43 -21.57 28.91
C PHE A 130 -2.43 -20.46 29.22
N THR A 131 -1.90 -19.27 29.53
CA THR A 131 -2.69 -18.04 29.62
C THR A 131 -2.37 -17.18 28.42
N MET A 132 -3.39 -16.73 27.71
CA MET A 132 -3.26 -15.71 26.68
C MET A 132 -3.43 -14.33 27.31
N GLU A 133 -2.47 -13.45 27.09
CA GLU A 133 -2.55 -12.05 27.49
C GLU A 133 -2.39 -11.13 26.28
N GLN A 134 -2.86 -9.90 26.41
CA GLN A 134 -2.72 -8.85 25.39
C GLN A 134 -2.01 -7.62 25.95
N LYS A 135 -1.31 -6.91 25.08
CA LYS A 135 -0.70 -5.62 25.36
C LYS A 135 -0.78 -4.74 24.11
N MET A 136 -0.96 -3.43 24.31
CA MET A 136 -0.82 -2.44 23.25
C MET A 136 0.36 -1.49 23.50
N ALA A 137 0.97 -1.07 22.41
CA ALA A 137 1.89 0.04 22.30
C ALA A 137 1.53 0.88 21.07
N VAL A 138 2.13 2.06 20.91
CA VAL A 138 1.81 2.90 19.74
C VAL A 138 2.21 2.13 18.48
N GLY A 139 1.26 1.93 17.57
CA GLY A 139 1.45 1.19 16.33
C GLY A 139 1.39 -0.33 16.46
N GLU A 140 1.18 -0.88 17.66
CA GLU A 140 1.35 -2.32 17.91
C GLU A 140 0.28 -2.90 18.86
N TYR A 141 -0.35 -4.01 18.46
CA TYR A 141 -1.11 -4.90 19.33
C TYR A 141 -0.36 -6.22 19.45
N THR A 142 -0.03 -6.64 20.67
CA THR A 142 0.72 -7.87 20.94
C THR A 142 -0.11 -8.81 21.77
N ILE A 143 -0.23 -10.06 21.32
CA ILE A 143 -0.71 -11.16 22.15
C ILE A 143 0.45 -12.04 22.58
N THR A 144 0.28 -12.71 23.71
CA THR A 144 1.32 -13.53 24.30
C THR A 144 0.71 -14.74 24.96
N GLU A 145 1.21 -15.90 24.57
CA GLU A 145 0.94 -17.16 25.26
C GLU A 145 1.99 -17.36 26.35
N PHE A 146 1.51 -17.51 27.58
CA PHE A 146 2.31 -17.85 28.75
C PHE A 146 2.03 -19.27 29.17
N GLY A 147 3.02 -20.14 29.04
CA GLY A 147 2.92 -21.53 29.48
C GLY A 147 2.84 -21.67 30.99
N ASN A 148 1.99 -22.58 31.48
CA ASN A 148 2.03 -22.99 32.87
C ASN A 148 3.07 -24.11 33.07
N LEU A 149 4.23 -23.72 33.59
CA LEU A 149 5.36 -24.63 33.83
C LEU A 149 5.12 -25.68 34.92
N ASP A 150 4.12 -25.47 35.77
CA ASP A 150 3.72 -26.47 36.75
C ASP A 150 3.00 -27.66 36.08
N THR A 151 2.54 -27.48 34.84
CA THR A 151 1.74 -28.47 34.10
C THR A 151 2.41 -28.97 32.82
N VAL A 152 3.19 -28.13 32.13
CA VAL A 152 3.88 -28.46 30.87
C VAL A 152 5.33 -27.98 30.89
N GLY A 153 6.29 -28.85 30.53
CA GLY A 153 7.73 -28.55 30.64
C GLY A 153 8.29 -27.62 29.55
N THR A 154 7.58 -27.48 28.43
CA THR A 154 7.83 -26.54 27.34
C THR A 154 6.47 -26.14 26.77
N ILE A 155 6.33 -24.89 26.31
CA ILE A 155 5.19 -24.54 25.47
C ILE A 155 5.50 -24.82 24.01
N ASP A 156 4.53 -25.44 23.38
CA ASP A 156 4.36 -25.55 21.93
C ASP A 156 3.17 -24.64 21.63
N PRO A 157 3.44 -23.36 21.28
CA PRO A 157 2.40 -22.35 21.15
C PRO A 157 1.43 -22.72 20.02
N ILE A 158 0.18 -22.27 20.13
CA ILE A 158 -0.84 -22.63 19.15
C ILE A 158 -1.18 -21.42 18.30
N ASP A 159 -0.97 -21.57 17.00
CA ASP A 159 -1.42 -20.61 16.03
C ASP A 159 -2.95 -20.50 16.01
N GLY A 160 -3.42 -19.32 15.64
CA GLY A 160 -4.84 -19.10 15.48
C GLY A 160 -5.11 -17.75 14.85
N PHE A 161 -6.21 -17.15 15.26
CA PHE A 161 -6.70 -15.89 14.73
C PHE A 161 -7.02 -14.96 15.88
N VAL A 162 -6.61 -13.72 15.76
CA VAL A 162 -6.83 -12.71 16.78
C VAL A 162 -7.50 -11.48 16.19
N ARG A 163 -8.38 -10.88 16.97
CA ARG A 163 -9.07 -9.64 16.67
C ARG A 163 -9.11 -8.76 17.91
N TYR A 164 -9.01 -7.45 17.75
CA TYR A 164 -9.28 -6.50 18.83
C TYR A 164 -10.34 -5.49 18.43
N ILE A 165 -11.07 -5.01 19.43
CA ILE A 165 -12.10 -3.99 19.33
C ILE A 165 -11.68 -2.82 20.21
N LEU A 166 -11.56 -1.65 19.57
CA LEU A 166 -11.28 -0.37 20.20
C LEU A 166 -12.59 0.40 20.36
N ILE A 167 -12.91 0.78 21.60
CA ILE A 167 -14.14 1.49 21.94
C ILE A 167 -13.77 2.86 22.51
N ALA A 168 -14.08 3.91 21.75
CA ALA A 168 -13.87 5.29 22.15
C ALA A 168 -14.80 5.68 23.32
N PRO A 169 -14.34 6.48 24.28
CA PRO A 169 -15.20 7.00 25.33
C PRO A 169 -16.27 7.91 24.74
N ALA A 170 -17.47 7.90 25.34
CA ALA A 170 -18.63 8.67 24.86
C ALA A 170 -18.39 10.19 24.74
N ALA A 171 -17.39 10.75 25.44
CA ALA A 171 -17.03 12.16 25.32
C ALA A 171 -16.36 12.51 23.97
N LEU A 172 -15.73 11.55 23.31
CA LEU A 172 -15.05 11.73 22.02
C LEU A 172 -15.97 11.43 20.82
N SER A 173 -17.10 10.73 21.05
CA SER A 173 -17.96 10.22 19.97
C SER A 173 -18.95 11.24 19.38
N GLY A 174 -19.11 12.42 19.97
CA GLY A 174 -20.05 13.46 19.53
C GLY A 174 -21.54 13.08 19.56
N LYS A 175 -21.88 11.80 19.82
CA LYS A 175 -23.24 11.28 20.00
C LYS A 175 -23.43 10.96 21.48
N GLY A 176 -24.26 11.74 22.16
CA GLY A 176 -24.55 11.66 23.60
C GLY A 176 -25.34 10.43 24.05
N GLY A 177 -24.95 9.22 23.62
CA GLY A 177 -25.50 7.97 24.11
C GLY A 177 -24.43 7.15 24.81
N ASN A 178 -24.73 6.65 26.01
CA ASN A 178 -23.92 5.67 26.75
C ASN A 178 -23.79 4.30 26.03
N GLY A 179 -24.12 4.22 24.75
CA GLY A 179 -24.32 3.01 23.97
C GLY A 179 -23.07 2.13 24.01
N HIS A 180 -21.99 2.52 23.35
CA HIS A 180 -20.84 1.63 23.22
C HIS A 180 -19.79 1.93 24.31
N SER A 181 -20.08 1.50 25.53
CA SER A 181 -19.13 1.52 26.65
C SER A 181 -19.24 0.21 27.42
N ILE A 182 -18.18 -0.17 28.15
CA ILE A 182 -18.21 -1.36 29.03
C ILE A 182 -19.36 -1.28 30.03
N LYS A 183 -19.54 -0.10 30.65
CA LYS A 183 -20.65 0.13 31.57
C LYS A 183 -22.00 -0.03 30.86
N GLY A 184 -22.14 0.48 29.65
CA GLY A 184 -23.35 0.29 28.84
C GLY A 184 -23.62 -1.17 28.52
N MET A 185 -22.61 -1.92 28.09
CA MET A 185 -22.69 -3.37 27.86
C MET A 185 -23.15 -4.11 29.11
N GLN A 186 -22.50 -3.86 30.25
CA GLN A 186 -22.85 -4.47 31.53
C GLN A 186 -24.26 -4.11 32.01
N GLU A 187 -24.68 -2.85 31.84
CA GLU A 187 -26.04 -2.39 32.20
C GLU A 187 -27.13 -3.03 31.31
N ASN A 188 -26.78 -3.44 30.08
CA ASN A 188 -27.67 -4.17 29.18
C ASN A 188 -27.50 -5.69 29.25
N GLY A 189 -26.68 -6.20 30.19
CA GLY A 189 -26.50 -7.63 30.42
C GLY A 189 -25.67 -8.36 29.38
N VAL A 190 -24.84 -7.64 28.61
CA VAL A 190 -23.90 -8.22 27.64
C VAL A 190 -22.75 -8.91 28.38
N ASP A 191 -22.53 -10.18 28.08
CA ASP A 191 -21.33 -10.91 28.53
C ASP A 191 -20.13 -10.52 27.66
N LEU A 192 -19.18 -9.79 28.24
CA LEU A 192 -17.97 -9.34 27.54
C LEU A 192 -17.06 -10.50 27.09
N SER A 193 -17.21 -11.68 27.71
CA SER A 193 -16.50 -12.88 27.30
C SER A 193 -17.12 -13.55 26.06
N ASN A 194 -18.38 -13.25 25.77
CA ASN A 194 -19.08 -13.70 24.58
C ASN A 194 -18.92 -12.68 23.45
N TYR A 195 -18.05 -13.01 22.50
CA TYR A 195 -17.79 -12.17 21.32
C TYR A 195 -19.07 -11.77 20.57
N TYR A 196 -19.99 -12.70 20.36
CA TYR A 196 -21.20 -12.46 19.58
C TYR A 196 -22.14 -11.45 20.25
N GLU A 197 -22.31 -11.55 21.57
CA GLU A 197 -23.12 -10.58 22.32
C GLU A 197 -22.50 -9.17 22.27
N VAL A 198 -21.17 -9.09 22.35
CA VAL A 198 -20.45 -7.81 22.23
C VAL A 198 -20.65 -7.22 20.83
N MET A 199 -20.47 -8.01 19.78
CA MET A 199 -20.63 -7.52 18.40
C MET A 199 -22.07 -7.11 18.08
N ASP A 200 -23.06 -7.91 18.51
CA ASP A 200 -24.49 -7.60 18.37
C ASP A 200 -24.83 -6.27 19.07
N TYR A 201 -24.31 -6.06 20.29
CA TYR A 201 -24.55 -4.83 21.04
C TYR A 201 -23.87 -3.60 20.42
N LEU A 202 -22.68 -3.78 19.85
CA LEU A 202 -21.94 -2.72 19.16
C LEU A 202 -22.48 -2.44 17.75
N GLY A 203 -23.39 -3.27 17.24
CA GLY A 203 -23.96 -3.17 15.90
C GLY A 203 -22.93 -3.41 14.81
N MET A 204 -22.03 -4.37 15.03
CA MET A 204 -20.92 -4.68 14.14
C MET A 204 -21.09 -6.05 13.48
N ASP A 205 -20.70 -6.12 12.21
CA ASP A 205 -20.68 -7.39 11.48
C ASP A 205 -19.54 -8.29 11.96
N TYR A 206 -19.77 -9.60 11.93
CA TYR A 206 -18.83 -10.64 12.30
C TYR A 206 -18.93 -11.87 11.40
#